data_AF-R9KEB9-F1
#
_entry.id   AF-R9KEB9-F1
#
_cell.length_a   1.000
_cell.length_b   1.000
_cell.length_c   1.000
_cell.angle_alpha   90.00
_cell.angle_beta   90.00
_cell.angle_gamma   90.00
#
_symmetry.space_group_name_H-M   'P 1'
#
loop_
_entity.id
_entity.type
_entity.pdbx_description
1 polymer ?
#
loop_
_entity_poly.entity_id
_entity_poly.type
_entity_poly.pdbx_seq_one_letter_code
_entity_poly.pdbx_strand_id
1 'polypeptide(L)' 'MAEYIRTYKCRLCGKVFVFGKPCTEDEAVKKISRNSLILPLFPTDKGDMPHGCEDGSIGISDLQGFKKVGE' A
#
# COMPACT_ATOMS: atom_id res chain seq x y z
N MET A 1 -5.72 16.79 12.61
CA MET A 1 -5.36 15.43 13.09
C MET A 1 -4.82 14.73 11.87
N ALA A 2 -3.55 14.33 11.89
CA ALA A 2 -2.91 13.73 10.74
C ALA A 2 -3.57 12.40 10.37
N GLU A 3 -4.08 12.29 9.14
CA GLU A 3 -4.55 11.04 8.60
C GLU A 3 -3.47 10.41 7.71
N TYR A 4 -3.51 9.11 7.52
CA TYR A 4 -2.51 8.35 6.77
C TYR A 4 -3.22 7.41 5.80
N ILE A 5 -2.77 7.40 4.54
CA ILE A 5 -3.32 6.53 3.49
C ILE A 5 -2.25 5.59 2.93
N ARG A 6 -2.65 4.36 2.61
CA ARG A 6 -1.74 3.36 2.03
C ARG A 6 -1.28 3.78 0.64
N THR A 7 0.01 3.59 0.40
CA THR A 7 0.66 3.86 -0.88
C THR A 7 1.16 2.56 -1.47
N TYR A 8 0.97 2.39 -2.77
CA TYR A 8 1.33 1.19 -3.52
C TYR A 8 2.17 1.57 -4.75
N LYS A 9 3.00 0.64 -5.22
CA LYS A 9 3.75 0.79 -6.47
C LYS A 9 3.49 -0.41 -7.37
N CYS A 10 3.01 -0.18 -8.58
CA CYS A 10 2.82 -1.23 -9.56
C CYS A 10 4.16 -1.83 -10.01
N ARG A 11 4.31 -3.16 -9.97
CA ARG A 11 5.49 -3.88 -10.47
C ARG A 11 5.63 -3.79 -11.99
N LEU A 12 4.51 -3.64 -12.71
CA LEU A 12 4.46 -3.65 -14.17
C LEU A 12 4.81 -2.28 -14.76
N CYS A 13 4.05 -1.24 -14.42
CA CYS A 13 4.26 0.11 -14.96
C CYS A 13 5.08 1.04 -14.05
N GLY A 14 5.41 0.60 -12.83
CA GLY A 14 6.20 1.39 -11.87
C GLY A 14 5.44 2.54 -11.18
N LYS A 15 4.17 2.79 -11.54
CA LYS A 15 3.38 3.90 -11.03
C LYS A 15 3.10 3.76 -9.54
N VAL A 16 3.28 4.85 -8.80
CA VAL A 16 2.97 4.96 -7.38
C VAL A 16 1.60 5.61 -7.22
N PHE A 17 0.72 5.00 -6.41
CA PHE A 17 -0.62 5.50 -6.18
C PHE A 17 -1.07 5.25 -4.73
N VAL A 18 -2.09 5.99 -4.30
CA VAL A 18 -2.71 5.81 -2.98
C VAL A 18 -4.02 5.04 -3.11
N PHE A 19 -4.32 4.16 -2.16
CA PHE A 19 -5.56 3.39 -2.19
C PHE A 19 -6.07 3.01 -0.79
N GLY A 20 -7.38 3.06 -0.61
CA GLY A 20 -8.07 2.70 0.62
C GLY A 20 -8.49 3.89 1.48
N LYS A 21 -9.04 3.60 2.65
CA LYS A 21 -9.51 4.62 3.59
C LYS A 21 -8.34 5.23 4.37
N PRO A 22 -8.36 6.55 4.65
CA PRO A 22 -7.45 7.16 5.60
C PRO A 22 -7.58 6.49 6.97
N CYS A 23 -6.48 6.46 7.72
CA CYS A 23 -6.46 5.98 9.10
C CYS A 23 -5.62 6.90 9.98
N THR A 24 -5.75 6.74 11.29
CA THR A 24 -4.91 7.46 12.26
C THR A 24 -3.46 6.95 12.21
N GLU A 25 -2.55 7.69 12.84
CA GLU A 25 -1.15 7.32 12.96
C GLU A 25 -0.95 5.95 13.65
N ASP A 26 -1.61 5.74 14.79
CA ASP A 26 -1.54 4.47 15.54
C ASP A 26 -2.00 3.28 14.68
N GLU A 27 -3.07 3.43 13.91
CA GLU A 27 -3.52 2.40 13.00
C GLU A 27 -2.52 2.12 11.88
N ALA A 28 -1.91 3.17 11.32
CA ALA A 28 -0.90 3.04 10.27
C ALA A 28 0.33 2.27 10.80
N VAL A 29 0.79 2.60 12.00
CA VAL A 29 1.92 1.94 12.67
C VAL A 29 1.62 0.47 12.98
N LYS A 30 0.40 0.15 13.46
CA LYS A 30 -0.01 -1.24 13.70
C LYS A 30 -0.09 -2.04 12.40
N LYS A 31 -0.64 -1.46 11.33
CA LYS A 31 -0.76 -2.11 10.02
C LYS A 31 0.60 -2.35 9.39
N ILE A 32 1.52 -1.37 9.41
CA ILE A 32 2.87 -1.56 8.84
C ILE A 32 3.64 -2.60 9.64
N SER A 33 3.58 -2.57 10.98
CA SER A 33 4.24 -3.56 11.84
C SER A 33 3.75 -4.98 11.55
N ARG A 34 2.43 -5.16 11.41
CA ARG A 34 1.83 -6.45 11.06
C ARG A 34 2.29 -6.91 9.69
N ASN A 35 2.32 -6.03 8.70
CA ASN A 35 2.75 -6.37 7.35
C ASN A 35 4.25 -6.70 7.31
N SER A 36 5.10 -6.00 8.05
CA SER A 36 6.54 -6.28 8.15
C SER A 36 6.86 -7.63 8.80
N LEU A 37 5.98 -8.14 9.67
CA LEU A 37 6.11 -9.49 10.24
C LEU A 37 5.56 -10.57 9.32
N ILE A 38 4.47 -10.28 8.60
CA ILE A 38 3.79 -11.26 7.74
C ILE A 38 4.48 -11.40 6.38
N LEU A 39 4.94 -10.31 5.76
CA LEU A 39 5.57 -10.34 4.43
C LEU A 39 6.81 -11.28 4.35
N PRO A 40 7.70 -11.33 5.34
CA PRO A 40 8.81 -12.29 5.33
C PRO A 40 8.38 -13.74 5.51
N LEU A 41 7.26 -13.98 6.20
CA LEU A 41 6.78 -15.34 6.52
C LEU A 41 5.82 -15.88 5.45
N PHE A 42 5.06 -14.99 4.82
CA PHE A 42 4.02 -15.28 3.83
C PHE A 42 4.06 -14.19 2.74
N PRO A 43 5.03 -14.27 1.81
CA PRO A 43 5.26 -13.23 0.81
C PRO A 43 4.10 -13.05 -0.18
N THR A 44 3.17 -14.00 -0.23
CA THR A 44 2.04 -14.01 -1.16
C THR A 44 0.77 -13.36 -0.64
N ASP A 45 0.63 -13.02 0.66
CA ASP A 45 -0.74 -12.94 1.22
C ASP A 45 -1.33 -11.55 1.51
N LYS A 46 -0.61 -10.44 1.72
CA LYS A 46 -1.29 -9.22 2.28
C LYS A 46 -0.86 -7.84 1.79
N GLY A 47 0.12 -7.75 0.90
CA GLY A 47 0.63 -6.48 0.39
C GLY A 47 0.11 -6.09 -1.00
N ASP A 48 -0.38 -7.06 -1.76
CA ASP A 48 -0.49 -6.96 -3.20
C ASP A 48 -1.86 -6.42 -3.63
N MET A 49 -1.88 -5.40 -4.49
CA MET A 49 -3.09 -4.77 -5.01
C MET A 49 -3.06 -4.74 -6.54
N PRO A 50 -4.11 -5.19 -7.26
CA PRO A 50 -4.18 -5.03 -8.70
C PRO A 50 -4.19 -3.55 -9.09
N HIS A 51 -3.52 -3.23 -10.20
CA HIS A 51 -3.48 -1.90 -10.78
C HIS A 51 -3.73 -1.97 -12.28
N GLY A 52 -4.72 -1.19 -12.74
CA GLY A 52 -4.94 -0.97 -14.18
C GLY A 52 -3.94 0.05 -14.71
N CYS A 53 -3.02 -0.41 -15.54
CA CYS A 53 -2.03 0.43 -16.20
C CYS A 53 -2.66 1.23 -17.34
N GLU A 54 -2.00 2.30 -17.77
CA GLU A 54 -2.53 3.21 -18.81
C GLU A 54 -2.62 2.55 -20.19
N ASP A 55 -1.83 1.51 -20.45
CA ASP A 55 -1.87 0.69 -21.65
C ASP A 55 -3.01 -0.36 -21.64
N GLY A 56 -3.82 -0.39 -20.57
CA GLY A 56 -4.92 -1.34 -20.38
C GLY A 56 -4.50 -2.68 -19.76
N SER A 57 -3.22 -2.90 -19.47
CA SER A 57 -2.76 -4.10 -18.77
C SER A 57 -3.08 -4.05 -17.27
N ILE A 58 -3.15 -5.22 -16.62
CA ILE A 58 -3.36 -5.33 -15.17
C ILE A 58 -2.09 -5.84 -14.52
N GLY A 59 -1.46 -5.00 -13.71
CA GLY A 59 -0.27 -5.33 -12.92
C GLY A 59 -0.59 -5.61 -11.45
N ILE A 60 0.36 -6.25 -10.76
CA ILE A 60 0.34 -6.39 -9.30
C ILE A 60 1.16 -5.25 -8.68
N SER A 61 0.69 -4.71 -7.57
CA SER A 61 1.32 -3.56 -6.89
C SER A 61 1.71 -3.89 -5.47
N ASP A 62 2.93 -3.54 -5.10
CA ASP A 62 3.49 -3.71 -3.76
C ASP A 62 3.09 -2.56 -2.84
N LEU A 63 2.69 -2.87 -1.61
CA LEU A 63 2.58 -1.88 -0.55
C LEU A 63 3.93 -1.21 -0.30
N GLN A 64 3.99 0.11 -0.44
CA GLN A 64 5.16 0.93 -0.15
C GLN A 64 5.14 1.54 1.26
N GLY A 65 3.96 1.58 1.89
CA GLY A 65 3.78 2.11 3.24
C GLY A 65 2.56 3.02 3.35
N PHE A 66 2.68 4.06 4.16
CA PHE A 66 1.62 5.04 4.41
C PHE A 66 2.12 6.45 4.15
N LYS A 67 1.28 7.27 3.52
CA LYS A 67 1.53 8.69 3.26
C LYS A 67 0.61 9.51 4.15
N LYS A 68 1.16 10.49 4.87
CA LYS A 68 0.37 11.47 5.62
C LYS A 68 -0.48 12.30 4.65
N VAL A 69 -1.76 12.45 4.96
CA VAL A 69 -2.77 13.23 4.26
C VAL A 69 -3.50 14.10 5.28
N GLY A 70 -3.57 15.41 5.01
CA GLY A 70 -4.08 16.42 5.97
C GLY A 70 -3.00 16.94 6.94
N GLU A 71 -3.20 18.15 7.45
CA GLU A 71 -2.30 18.83 8.41
C GLU A 71 -2.48 18.33 9.86
#